data_AF-A0AAD6AAI8-F1
#
_entry.id   AF-A0AAD6AAI8-F1
#
_cell.length_a   1.000
_cell.length_b   1.000
_cell.length_c   1.000
_cell.angle_alpha   90.00
_cell.angle_beta   90.00
_cell.angle_gamma   90.00
#
_symmetry.space_group_name_H-M   'P 1'
#
loop_
_entity.id
_entity.type
_entity.pdbx_description
1 polymer ?
#
loop_
_entity_poly.entity_id
_entity_poly.type
_entity_poly.pdbx_seq_one_letter_code
_entity_poly.pdbx_strand_id
1 'polypeptide(L)'
;MALLRMRAPQGANATEIEKKIKRGNALRQGSAWRGEVTETLVSRGELVSPHPRIYSVPCSEDYNNHKRYPGCTPQKCGRAVTDSIVTREEAETLKRLAERGLALAGSEGGASILDLHSGALSMGKQFVNIYRYFGEQIGEVFTEEDFQLYKDVRGRIQAVIAETFGLDPALMFLTKPTFFSRINSTIAQTQHDEYWHPHIDKTDGGRGEGPSRVYPPSCRGDE
;
A
#
# COMPACT_ATOMS: atom_id res chain seq x y z
N MET A 1 5.98 -15.09 44.69
CA MET A 1 6.54 -14.68 43.38
C MET A 1 6.14 -15.73 42.34
N ALA A 2 4.89 -15.71 41.88
CA ALA A 2 4.43 -16.55 40.79
C ALA A 2 4.45 -15.71 39.52
N LEU A 3 5.35 -16.02 38.58
CA LEU A 3 5.35 -15.42 37.25
C LEU A 3 4.04 -15.79 36.56
N LEU A 4 3.13 -14.81 36.45
CA LEU A 4 1.97 -14.90 35.58
C LEU A 4 2.48 -14.89 34.13
N ARG A 5 2.53 -16.06 33.49
CA ARG A 5 2.69 -16.16 32.03
C ARG A 5 1.47 -15.50 31.39
N MET A 6 1.65 -14.28 30.90
CA MET A 6 0.65 -13.62 30.07
C MET A 6 0.51 -14.40 28.76
N ARG A 7 -0.68 -14.98 28.54
CA ARG A 7 -1.08 -15.56 27.26
C ARG A 7 -1.32 -14.42 26.27
N ALA A 8 -0.62 -14.46 25.13
CA ALA A 8 -0.87 -13.56 24.02
C ALA A 8 -2.28 -13.80 23.44
N PRO A 9 -3.12 -12.77 23.27
CA PRO A 9 -4.38 -12.92 22.57
C PRO A 9 -4.09 -12.99 21.06
N GLN A 10 -4.21 -14.18 20.47
CA GLN A 10 -4.17 -14.40 19.02
C GLN A 10 -5.37 -13.72 18.38
N GLY A 11 -5.16 -12.53 17.81
CA GLY A 11 -6.13 -11.86 16.94
C GLY A 11 -5.98 -12.37 15.51
N ALA A 12 -7.04 -12.96 14.97
CA ALA A 12 -7.05 -13.60 13.64
C ALA A 12 -6.55 -12.73 12.46
N ASN A 13 -6.54 -11.39 12.57
CA ASN A 13 -6.16 -10.49 11.45
C ASN A 13 -4.67 -10.09 11.40
N ALA A 14 -3.94 -10.06 12.52
CA ALA A 14 -2.48 -9.85 12.49
C ALA A 14 -1.78 -11.00 11.74
N THR A 15 -2.36 -12.19 11.83
CA THR A 15 -1.86 -13.36 11.10
C THR A 15 -2.03 -13.27 9.59
N GLU A 16 -2.89 -12.40 9.05
CA GLU A 16 -3.10 -12.32 7.59
C GLU A 16 -1.91 -11.64 6.90
N ILE A 17 -1.42 -10.54 7.48
CA ILE A 17 -0.19 -9.87 7.04
C ILE A 17 1.00 -10.82 7.21
N GLU A 18 1.15 -11.45 8.38
CA GLU A 18 2.23 -12.44 8.62
C GLU A 18 2.17 -13.68 7.70
N LYS A 19 0.97 -14.16 7.34
CA LYS A 19 0.78 -15.27 6.40
C LYS A 19 1.13 -14.86 4.96
N LYS A 20 0.82 -13.63 4.55
CA LYS A 20 1.22 -13.08 3.25
C LYS A 20 2.75 -12.96 3.15
N ILE A 21 3.41 -12.71 4.27
CA ILE A 21 4.88 -12.61 4.39
C ILE A 21 5.55 -13.99 4.29
N LYS A 22 5.13 -14.99 5.08
CA LYS A 22 5.77 -16.32 5.09
C LYS A 22 5.68 -17.06 3.74
N ARG A 23 4.62 -16.83 2.96
CA ARG A 23 4.46 -17.42 1.61
C ARG A 23 5.45 -16.85 0.58
N GLY A 24 5.97 -15.64 0.77
CA GLY A 24 6.92 -15.01 -0.16
C GLY A 24 8.30 -15.69 -0.21
N ASN A 25 8.73 -16.33 0.88
CA ASN A 25 10.09 -16.90 0.99
C ASN A 25 10.32 -18.22 0.22
N ALA A 26 9.25 -18.92 -0.21
CA ALA A 26 9.37 -20.22 -0.87
C ALA A 26 9.66 -20.15 -2.39
N LEU A 27 9.63 -18.96 -3.01
CA LEU A 27 9.74 -18.76 -4.47
C LEU A 27 10.93 -17.84 -4.82
N ARG A 28 12.13 -18.17 -4.35
CA ARG A 28 13.38 -17.56 -4.81
C ARG A 28 13.87 -18.28 -6.08
N GLN A 29 13.32 -17.94 -7.24
CA GLN A 29 14.00 -18.21 -8.52
C GLN A 29 13.87 -17.01 -9.47
N GLY A 30 15.05 -16.44 -9.80
CA GLY A 30 15.41 -15.86 -11.09
C GLY A 30 14.59 -14.68 -11.64
N SER A 31 15.09 -13.46 -11.47
CA SER A 31 15.10 -12.50 -12.59
C SER A 31 16.29 -11.55 -12.44
N ALA A 32 17.27 -11.69 -13.33
CA ALA A 32 18.37 -10.77 -13.48
C ALA A 32 17.96 -9.70 -14.51
N TRP A 33 17.61 -8.50 -14.04
CA TRP A 33 17.35 -7.37 -14.92
C TRP A 33 18.68 -6.74 -15.35
N ARG A 34 19.02 -6.85 -16.64
CA ARG A 34 20.06 -6.04 -17.29
C ARG A 34 19.42 -4.77 -17.83
N GLY A 35 19.97 -3.61 -17.48
CA GLY A 35 19.69 -2.34 -18.18
C GLY A 35 19.10 -1.27 -17.27
N GLU A 36 19.95 -0.36 -16.82
CA GLU A 36 19.61 0.85 -16.08
C GLU A 36 19.17 1.92 -17.09
N VAL A 37 17.87 2.06 -17.33
CA VAL A 37 17.30 3.25 -17.98
C VAL A 37 16.19 3.77 -17.09
N THR A 38 16.51 4.81 -16.32
CA THR A 38 15.52 5.58 -15.57
C THR A 38 14.86 6.57 -16.51
N GLU A 39 13.73 6.17 -17.11
CA GLU A 39 12.88 7.09 -17.87
C GLU A 39 12.11 8.00 -16.91
N THR A 40 12.29 9.32 -17.05
CA THR A 40 11.50 10.31 -16.30
C THR A 40 10.18 10.53 -17.00
N LEU A 41 9.07 10.14 -16.36
CA LEU A 41 7.72 10.36 -16.92
C LEU A 41 7.29 11.83 -16.78
N VAL A 42 7.49 12.42 -15.60
CA VAL A 42 7.08 13.80 -15.28
C VAL A 42 8.17 14.45 -14.45
N SER A 43 8.49 15.71 -14.75
CA SER A 43 9.50 16.43 -13.97
C SER A 43 8.90 16.98 -12.66
N ARG A 44 9.73 17.17 -11.63
CA ARG A 44 9.25 17.64 -10.30
C ARG A 44 8.48 18.97 -10.33
N GLY A 45 8.78 19.86 -11.28
CA GLY A 45 8.14 21.18 -11.39
C GLY A 45 6.99 21.23 -12.39
N GLU A 46 6.67 20.11 -13.04
CA GLU A 46 5.63 20.03 -14.04
C GLU A 46 4.28 19.71 -13.40
N LEU A 47 3.25 20.48 -13.75
CA LEU A 47 1.89 20.28 -13.28
C LEU A 47 1.10 19.42 -14.28
N VAL A 48 0.65 18.25 -13.84
CA VAL A 48 -0.13 17.28 -14.62
C VAL A 48 -1.58 17.26 -14.13
N SER A 49 -2.28 18.34 -14.42
CA SER A 49 -3.69 18.54 -14.09
C SER A 49 -4.39 19.33 -15.22
N PRO A 50 -5.73 19.24 -15.38
CA PRO A 50 -6.67 18.45 -14.56
C PRO A 50 -6.72 16.96 -14.91
N HIS A 51 -6.26 16.56 -16.11
CA HIS A 51 -6.35 15.18 -16.60
C HIS A 51 -5.04 14.41 -16.42
N PRO A 52 -5.09 13.08 -16.19
CA PRO A 52 -3.89 12.25 -16.14
C PRO A 52 -3.15 12.17 -17.48
N ARG A 53 -1.82 12.15 -17.41
CA ARG A 53 -0.98 11.80 -18.57
C ARG A 53 -0.75 10.30 -18.60
N ILE A 54 -1.11 9.67 -19.71
CA ILE A 54 -1.06 8.22 -19.88
C ILE A 54 0.06 7.82 -20.85
N TYR A 55 0.86 6.85 -20.44
CA TYR A 55 1.90 6.21 -21.23
C TYR A 55 1.50 4.77 -21.48
N SER A 56 1.33 4.39 -22.74
CA SER A 56 1.06 2.99 -23.10
C SER A 56 2.28 2.13 -22.79
N VAL A 57 2.05 0.98 -22.18
CA VAL A 57 3.11 -0.03 -21.98
C VAL A 57 2.60 -1.40 -22.44
N PRO A 58 3.47 -2.26 -22.98
CA PRO A 58 3.10 -3.64 -23.27
C PRO A 58 2.58 -4.32 -22.00
N CYS A 59 1.45 -5.01 -22.13
CA CYS A 59 0.97 -5.87 -21.05
C CYS A 59 1.93 -7.06 -20.85
N SER A 60 2.09 -7.50 -19.60
CA SER A 60 2.89 -8.69 -19.29
C SER A 60 2.22 -9.97 -19.81
N GLU A 61 3.01 -11.01 -20.03
CA GLU A 61 2.48 -12.33 -20.40
C GLU A 61 1.51 -12.87 -19.34
N ASP A 62 1.86 -12.75 -18.06
CA ASP A 62 0.98 -13.11 -16.96
C ASP A 62 -0.38 -12.43 -17.09
N TYR A 63 -0.40 -11.12 -17.35
CA TYR A 63 -1.65 -10.37 -17.51
C TYR A 63 -2.49 -10.87 -18.68
N ASN A 64 -1.85 -11.23 -19.80
CA ASN A 64 -2.55 -11.77 -20.97
C ASN A 64 -3.13 -13.17 -20.70
N ASN A 65 -2.51 -13.95 -19.82
CA ASN A 65 -2.92 -15.31 -19.49
C ASN A 65 -3.95 -15.38 -18.33
N HIS A 66 -4.27 -14.27 -17.68
CA HIS A 66 -5.25 -14.22 -16.59
C HIS A 66 -6.68 -14.02 -17.07
N LYS A 67 -7.63 -14.54 -16.28
CA LYS A 67 -9.07 -14.39 -16.49
C LYS A 67 -9.45 -12.91 -16.55
N ARG A 68 -10.28 -12.56 -17.54
CA ARG A 68 -10.81 -11.21 -17.71
C ARG A 68 -12.19 -11.10 -17.10
N TYR A 69 -12.39 -10.06 -16.30
CA TYR A 69 -13.68 -9.68 -15.74
C TYR A 69 -14.17 -8.42 -16.47
N PRO A 70 -15.27 -8.51 -17.24
CA PRO A 70 -15.84 -7.35 -17.92
C PRO A 70 -16.08 -6.20 -16.95
N GLY A 71 -15.69 -4.98 -17.36
CA GLY A 71 -15.81 -3.78 -16.53
C GLY A 71 -14.79 -3.65 -15.40
N CYS A 72 -14.02 -4.68 -15.04
CA CYS A 72 -13.02 -4.58 -13.98
C CYS A 72 -11.57 -4.79 -14.46
N THR A 73 -11.37 -5.70 -15.42
CA THR A 73 -10.03 -5.89 -15.98
C THR A 73 -9.77 -4.84 -17.07
N PRO A 74 -8.67 -4.06 -16.98
CA PRO A 74 -8.32 -3.12 -18.03
C PRO A 74 -8.21 -3.81 -19.40
N GLN A 75 -8.45 -3.06 -20.47
CA GLN A 75 -8.23 -3.56 -21.83
C GLN A 75 -6.88 -3.10 -22.41
N LYS A 76 -6.27 -2.11 -21.75
CA LYS A 76 -4.97 -1.54 -22.10
C LYS A 76 -4.10 -1.46 -20.85
N CYS A 77 -2.81 -1.74 -20.99
CA CYS A 77 -1.83 -1.51 -19.94
C CYS A 77 -1.18 -0.15 -20.12
N GLY A 78 -0.98 0.55 -19.02
CA GLY A 78 -0.43 1.90 -19.06
C GLY A 78 0.13 2.35 -17.73
N ARG A 79 0.93 3.41 -17.79
CA ARG A 79 1.38 4.19 -16.64
C ARG A 79 0.65 5.51 -16.70
N ALA A 80 0.07 5.96 -15.60
CA ALA A 80 -0.58 7.26 -15.53
C ALA A 80 0.04 8.11 -14.43
N VAL A 81 0.19 9.41 -14.69
CA VAL A 81 0.66 10.40 -13.71
C VAL A 81 -0.33 11.55 -13.67
N THR A 82 -0.64 12.04 -12.48
CA THR A 82 -1.56 13.15 -12.27
C THR A 82 -1.33 13.82 -10.92
N ASP A 83 -1.54 15.13 -10.86
CA ASP A 83 -1.48 15.94 -9.65
C ASP A 83 -2.87 16.34 -9.12
N SER A 84 -3.96 15.88 -9.75
CA SER A 84 -5.32 16.34 -9.42
C SER A 84 -6.02 15.55 -8.29
N ILE A 85 -5.40 14.49 -7.77
CA ILE A 85 -6.05 13.60 -6.79
C ILE A 85 -6.04 14.20 -5.37
N VAL A 86 -4.91 14.76 -4.94
CA VAL A 86 -4.69 15.23 -3.57
C VAL A 86 -4.17 16.65 -3.60
N THR A 87 -4.87 17.56 -2.93
CA THR A 87 -4.40 18.95 -2.79
C THR A 87 -3.20 19.03 -1.84
N ARG A 88 -2.51 20.17 -1.85
CA ARG A 88 -1.36 20.38 -0.98
C ARG A 88 -1.76 20.30 0.50
N GLU A 89 -2.88 20.92 0.85
CA GLU A 89 -3.40 21.00 2.22
C GLU A 89 -3.80 19.61 2.74
N GLU A 90 -4.42 18.80 1.87
CA GLU A 90 -4.75 17.40 2.16
C GLU A 90 -3.49 16.55 2.32
N ALA A 91 -2.50 16.71 1.45
CA ALA A 91 -1.23 15.99 1.55
C ALA A 91 -0.50 16.31 2.86
N GLU A 92 -0.47 17.58 3.27
CA GLU A 92 0.09 18.01 4.55
C GLU A 92 -0.71 17.43 5.74
N THR A 93 -2.04 17.32 5.63
CA THR A 93 -2.89 16.72 6.66
C THR A 93 -2.67 15.22 6.77
N LEU A 94 -2.67 14.49 5.65
CA LEU A 94 -2.35 13.05 5.60
C LEU A 94 -0.95 12.76 6.13
N LYS A 95 0.02 13.64 5.84
CA LYS A 95 1.38 13.54 6.41
C LYS A 95 1.35 13.66 7.93
N ARG A 96 0.67 14.66 8.49
CA ARG A 96 0.55 14.83 9.94
C ARG A 96 -0.16 13.65 10.60
N LEU A 97 -1.22 13.13 9.98
CA LEU A 97 -1.92 11.93 10.40
C LEU A 97 -0.92 10.75 10.49
N ALA A 98 -0.18 10.48 9.41
CA ALA A 98 0.80 9.41 9.37
C ALA A 98 1.90 9.57 10.43
N GLU A 99 2.37 10.80 10.64
CA GLU A 99 3.37 11.14 11.67
C GLU A 99 2.85 10.85 13.08
N ARG A 100 1.60 11.23 13.41
CA ARG A 100 0.98 10.92 14.71
C ARG A 100 0.87 9.41 14.92
N GLY A 101 0.40 8.66 13.94
CA GLY A 101 0.27 7.21 14.05
C GLY A 101 1.61 6.48 14.17
N LEU A 102 2.61 6.89 13.40
CA LEU A 102 3.98 6.32 13.42
C LEU A 102 4.85 6.84 14.57
N ALA A 103 4.33 7.74 15.41
CA ALA A 103 4.96 8.15 16.66
C ALA A 103 4.62 7.19 17.81
N LEU A 104 3.51 6.45 17.70
CA LEU A 104 3.08 5.47 18.71
C LEU A 104 4.01 4.26 18.79
N ALA A 105 4.48 3.80 17.63
CA ALA A 105 5.48 2.75 17.50
C ALA A 105 6.18 2.84 16.13
N GLY A 106 7.28 2.12 15.99
CA GLY A 106 8.00 1.99 14.74
C GLY A 106 8.72 0.65 14.64
N SER A 107 9.22 0.36 13.44
CA SER A 107 10.13 -0.77 13.23
C SER A 107 11.49 -0.51 13.90
N GLU A 108 12.20 -1.59 14.22
CA GLU A 108 13.61 -1.56 14.59
C GLU A 108 14.55 -1.24 13.40
N GLY A 109 14.08 -1.39 12.15
CA GLY A 109 14.84 -1.05 10.96
C GLY A 109 14.35 0.21 10.23
N GLY A 110 14.78 0.33 8.97
CA GLY A 110 14.65 1.54 8.17
C GLY A 110 13.24 1.91 7.73
N ALA A 111 12.28 0.97 7.77
CA ALA A 111 10.93 1.19 7.27
C ALA A 111 9.87 0.87 8.33
N SER A 112 8.90 1.77 8.50
CA SER A 112 7.74 1.56 9.38
C SER A 112 6.45 1.74 8.58
N ILE A 113 5.46 0.90 8.87
CA ILE A 113 4.18 0.84 8.15
C ILE A 113 3.02 1.14 9.12
N LEU A 114 2.06 1.92 8.64
CA LEU A 114 0.77 2.18 9.29
C LEU A 114 -0.37 2.00 8.28
N ASP A 115 -1.22 1.01 8.50
CA ASP A 115 -2.45 0.78 7.74
C ASP A 115 -3.67 1.11 8.62
N LEU A 116 -4.34 2.22 8.32
CA LEU A 116 -5.56 2.63 9.03
C LEU A 116 -6.74 1.69 8.77
N HIS A 117 -6.80 1.02 7.62
CA HIS A 117 -7.93 0.15 7.29
C HIS A 117 -7.89 -1.15 8.11
N SER A 118 -6.72 -1.79 8.18
CA SER A 118 -6.56 -3.03 8.98
C SER A 118 -6.18 -2.76 10.45
N GLY A 119 -5.71 -1.56 10.74
CA GLY A 119 -5.11 -1.17 12.01
C GLY A 119 -3.67 -1.65 12.19
N ALA A 120 -3.00 -2.17 11.15
CA ALA A 120 -1.64 -2.67 11.31
C ALA A 120 -0.63 -1.54 11.52
N LEU A 121 0.19 -1.65 12.56
CA LEU A 121 1.30 -0.74 12.86
C LEU A 121 2.58 -1.54 13.12
N SER A 122 3.69 -1.14 12.53
CA SER A 122 5.03 -1.69 12.83
C SER A 122 5.43 -1.38 14.28
N MET A 123 5.85 -2.42 15.02
CA MET A 123 6.36 -2.30 16.39
C MET A 123 7.52 -3.28 16.60
N GLY A 124 8.75 -2.76 16.58
CA GLY A 124 9.95 -3.58 16.59
C GLY A 124 10.01 -4.48 15.36
N LYS A 125 10.02 -5.80 15.57
CA LYS A 125 10.07 -6.81 14.48
C LYS A 125 8.71 -7.39 14.08
N GLN A 126 7.62 -6.85 14.60
CA GLN A 126 6.27 -7.40 14.39
C GLN A 126 5.25 -6.30 14.05
N PHE A 127 4.03 -6.74 13.73
CA PHE A 127 2.88 -5.87 13.55
C PHE A 127 1.90 -6.00 14.71
N VAL A 128 1.36 -4.87 15.17
CA VAL A 128 0.27 -4.83 16.13
C VAL A 128 -0.97 -4.20 15.51
N ASN A 129 -2.14 -4.55 16.04
CA ASN A 129 -3.37 -3.84 15.70
C ASN A 129 -3.49 -2.61 16.61
N ILE A 130 -3.37 -1.42 16.03
CA ILE A 130 -3.31 -0.14 16.71
C ILE A 130 -4.58 0.14 17.54
N TYR A 131 -5.75 -0.22 17.02
CA TYR A 131 -7.05 -0.05 17.68
C TYR A 131 -7.19 -0.92 18.92
N ARG A 132 -6.62 -2.12 18.91
CA ARG A 132 -6.64 -3.02 20.07
C ARG A 132 -5.53 -2.71 21.06
N TYR A 133 -4.36 -2.33 20.58
CA TYR A 133 -3.17 -2.14 21.40
C TYR A 133 -3.24 -0.82 22.17
N PHE A 134 -3.64 0.27 21.52
CA PHE A 134 -3.72 1.59 22.13
C PHE A 134 -5.15 1.93 22.62
N GLY A 135 -6.16 1.15 22.22
CA GLY A 135 -7.52 1.23 22.77
C GLY A 135 -8.09 2.65 22.72
N GLU A 136 -8.46 3.18 23.89
CA GLU A 136 -9.04 4.52 24.04
C GLU A 136 -8.08 5.65 23.63
N GLN A 137 -6.77 5.45 23.72
CA GLN A 137 -5.76 6.47 23.34
C GLN A 137 -5.79 6.79 21.85
N ILE A 138 -6.39 5.93 21.01
CA ILE A 138 -6.53 6.21 19.58
C ILE A 138 -7.38 7.44 19.29
N GLY A 139 -8.38 7.73 20.13
CA GLY A 139 -9.20 8.93 19.98
C GLY A 139 -8.40 10.23 20.16
N GLU A 140 -7.24 10.17 20.81
CA GLU A 140 -6.33 11.31 20.97
C GLU A 140 -5.36 11.45 19.78
N VAL A 141 -5.21 10.39 18.98
CA VAL A 141 -4.23 10.30 17.89
C VAL A 141 -4.85 10.62 16.54
N PHE A 142 -6.08 10.16 16.30
CA PHE A 142 -6.83 10.38 15.07
C PHE A 142 -8.21 10.96 15.35
N THR A 143 -8.61 11.93 14.54
CA THR A 143 -9.95 12.52 14.58
C THR A 143 -10.87 11.87 13.54
N GLU A 144 -12.18 12.13 13.60
CA GLU A 144 -13.10 11.64 12.56
C GLU A 144 -12.79 12.29 11.20
N GLU A 145 -12.35 13.56 11.20
CA GLU A 145 -11.95 14.28 9.99
C GLU A 145 -10.73 13.64 9.32
N ASP A 146 -9.77 13.12 10.11
CA ASP A 146 -8.63 12.36 9.59
C ASP A 146 -9.10 11.12 8.81
N PHE A 147 -10.02 10.34 9.38
CA PHE A 147 -10.57 9.15 8.74
C PHE A 147 -11.41 9.50 7.52
N GLN A 148 -12.18 10.59 7.58
CA GLN A 148 -12.97 11.05 6.47
C GLN A 148 -12.08 11.47 5.29
N LEU A 149 -11.05 12.28 5.55
CA LEU A 149 -10.08 12.68 4.53
C LEU A 149 -9.40 11.46 3.88
N TYR A 150 -8.95 10.50 4.69
CA TYR A 150 -8.34 9.27 4.19
C TYR A 150 -9.30 8.48 3.27
N LYS A 151 -10.57 8.33 3.66
CA LYS A 151 -11.61 7.69 2.84
C LYS A 151 -11.86 8.43 1.54
N ASP A 152 -11.95 9.76 1.58
CA ASP A 152 -12.22 10.61 0.41
C ASP A 152 -11.08 10.58 -0.60
N VAL A 153 -9.83 10.64 -0.12
CA VAL A 153 -8.65 10.50 -0.98
C VAL A 153 -8.61 9.10 -1.61
N ARG A 154 -8.86 8.05 -0.83
CA ARG A 154 -8.91 6.67 -1.34
C ARG A 154 -10.00 6.50 -2.41
N GLY A 155 -11.18 7.10 -2.21
CA GLY A 155 -12.27 7.12 -3.20
C GLY A 155 -11.89 7.85 -4.49
N ARG A 156 -11.23 9.02 -4.39
CA ARG A 156 -10.72 9.76 -5.56
C ARG A 156 -9.68 8.96 -6.33
N ILE A 157 -8.75 8.29 -5.65
CA ILE A 157 -7.77 7.40 -6.28
C ILE A 157 -8.49 6.32 -7.09
N GLN A 158 -9.45 5.62 -6.49
CA GLN A 158 -10.25 4.59 -7.15
C GLN A 158 -10.97 5.12 -8.40
N ALA A 159 -11.63 6.27 -8.28
CA ALA A 159 -12.35 6.90 -9.39
C ALA A 159 -11.42 7.25 -10.56
N VAL A 160 -10.28 7.88 -10.27
CA VAL A 160 -9.31 8.28 -11.31
C VAL A 160 -8.70 7.06 -12.02
N ILE A 161 -8.43 5.97 -11.29
CA ILE A 161 -7.96 4.72 -11.90
C ILE A 161 -9.03 4.14 -12.83
N ALA A 162 -10.28 4.08 -12.36
CA ALA A 162 -11.38 3.56 -13.14
C ALA A 162 -11.55 4.36 -14.44
N GLU A 163 -11.58 5.68 -14.36
CA GLU A 163 -11.67 6.56 -15.51
C GLU A 163 -10.48 6.38 -16.48
N THR A 164 -9.26 6.40 -15.95
CA THR A 164 -8.02 6.30 -16.75
C THR A 164 -7.97 5.02 -17.60
N PHE A 165 -8.44 3.91 -17.02
CA PHE A 165 -8.35 2.58 -17.63
C PHE A 165 -9.67 2.06 -18.18
N GLY A 166 -10.74 2.86 -18.15
CA GLY A 166 -12.06 2.49 -18.68
C GLY A 166 -12.71 1.35 -17.89
N LEU A 167 -12.64 1.39 -16.57
CA LEU A 167 -13.22 0.42 -15.64
C LEU A 167 -14.53 0.97 -15.07
N ASP A 168 -15.38 0.06 -14.62
CA ASP A 168 -16.54 0.34 -13.81
C ASP A 168 -16.11 0.49 -12.33
N PRO A 169 -16.25 1.68 -11.73
CA PRO A 169 -15.86 1.92 -10.35
C PRO A 169 -16.65 1.06 -9.34
N ALA A 170 -17.82 0.52 -9.71
CA ALA A 170 -18.60 -0.37 -8.85
C ALA A 170 -18.09 -1.82 -8.87
N LEU A 171 -17.31 -2.21 -9.89
CA LEU A 171 -16.79 -3.56 -10.07
C LEU A 171 -15.29 -3.67 -9.72
N MET A 172 -14.62 -2.52 -9.59
CA MET A 172 -13.22 -2.40 -9.29
C MET A 172 -12.98 -1.94 -7.86
N PHE A 173 -12.12 -2.62 -7.11
CA PHE A 173 -11.71 -2.22 -5.77
C PHE A 173 -10.21 -2.01 -5.68
N LEU A 174 -9.77 -1.02 -4.90
CA LEU A 174 -8.36 -0.89 -4.53
C LEU A 174 -7.97 -2.09 -3.66
N THR A 175 -6.94 -2.83 -4.06
CA THR A 175 -6.52 -3.96 -3.25
C THR A 175 -5.87 -3.52 -1.93
N LYS A 176 -5.83 -4.46 -0.98
CA LYS A 176 -5.32 -4.23 0.38
C LYS A 176 -3.92 -4.82 0.52
N PRO A 177 -3.02 -4.20 1.30
CA PRO A 177 -3.26 -3.05 2.20
C PRO A 177 -2.93 -1.68 1.57
N THR A 178 -3.67 -0.62 1.93
CA THR A 178 -3.29 0.78 1.63
C THR A 178 -2.69 1.41 2.88
N PHE A 179 -1.37 1.62 2.90
CA PHE A 179 -0.65 2.04 4.12
C PHE A 179 0.24 3.26 3.91
N PHE A 180 0.50 3.97 5.01
CA PHE A 180 1.57 4.94 5.10
C PHE A 180 2.88 4.24 5.41
N SER A 181 3.96 4.72 4.80
CA SER A 181 5.31 4.26 5.09
C SER A 181 6.20 5.43 5.50
N ARG A 182 6.99 5.23 6.54
CA ARG A 182 8.12 6.10 6.90
C ARG A 182 9.40 5.35 6.66
N ILE A 183 10.30 5.97 5.89
CA ILE A 183 11.60 5.43 5.53
C ILE A 183 12.68 6.33 6.14
N ASN A 184 13.72 5.75 6.72
CA ASN A 184 14.91 6.45 7.18
C ASN A 184 16.19 5.68 6.78
N SER A 185 17.36 6.18 7.18
CA SER A 185 18.66 5.61 6.83
C SER A 185 19.14 4.48 7.77
N THR A 186 18.29 3.99 8.68
CA THR A 186 18.62 2.89 9.58
C THR A 186 18.76 1.58 8.81
N ILE A 187 19.76 0.78 9.14
CA ILE A 187 20.01 -0.52 8.49
C ILE A 187 18.83 -1.45 8.73
N ALA A 188 18.43 -2.18 7.68
CA ALA A 188 17.39 -3.17 7.76
C ALA A 188 17.69 -4.28 8.78
N GLN A 189 16.74 -4.58 9.67
CA GLN A 189 16.85 -5.64 10.69
C GLN A 189 15.99 -6.87 10.34
N THR A 190 14.99 -6.66 9.49
CA THR A 190 14.06 -7.66 8.97
C THR A 190 13.83 -7.41 7.48
N GLN A 191 13.24 -8.37 6.76
CA GLN A 191 12.79 -8.17 5.37
C GLN A 191 11.90 -6.92 5.22
N HIS A 192 11.07 -6.64 6.22
CA HIS A 192 10.17 -5.48 6.22
C HIS A 192 10.89 -4.14 6.21
N ASP A 193 12.19 -4.14 6.52
CA ASP A 193 13.02 -2.95 6.53
C ASP A 193 13.82 -2.77 5.23
N GLU A 194 13.89 -3.81 4.38
CA GLU A 194 14.47 -3.74 3.04
C GLU A 194 13.42 -3.22 2.05
N TYR A 195 13.37 -1.91 1.87
CA TYR A 195 12.21 -1.27 1.25
C TYR A 195 12.37 -0.92 -0.24
N TRP A 196 13.57 -1.08 -0.81
CA TRP A 196 13.84 -0.73 -2.21
C TRP A 196 14.39 -1.92 -2.99
N HIS A 197 13.48 -2.65 -3.63
CA HIS A 197 13.81 -3.73 -4.57
C HIS A 197 12.96 -3.63 -5.84
N PRO A 198 13.51 -3.84 -7.04
CA PRO A 198 12.69 -3.93 -8.25
C PRO A 198 11.70 -5.10 -8.15
N HIS A 199 10.40 -4.80 -8.12
CA HIS A 199 9.33 -5.82 -8.09
C HIS A 199 8.07 -5.37 -8.82
N ILE A 200 7.08 -6.28 -8.90
CA ILE A 200 5.75 -6.04 -9.47
C ILE A 200 4.72 -6.33 -8.38
N ASP A 201 3.85 -5.35 -8.10
CA ASP A 201 2.71 -5.47 -7.19
C ASP A 201 1.61 -6.32 -7.85
N LYS A 202 1.65 -7.64 -7.64
CA LYS A 202 0.75 -8.58 -8.35
C LYS A 202 -0.43 -9.11 -7.54
N THR A 203 -0.37 -9.18 -6.21
CA THR A 203 -1.36 -9.95 -5.44
C THR A 203 -1.53 -9.47 -4.00
N ASP A 204 -2.76 -9.64 -3.47
CA ASP A 204 -3.08 -9.67 -2.02
C ASP A 204 -2.54 -10.94 -1.33
N GLY A 205 -1.56 -11.56 -1.97
CA GLY A 205 -0.90 -12.80 -1.59
C GLY A 205 0.48 -12.83 -2.23
N GLY A 206 1.41 -12.06 -1.68
CA GLY A 206 2.85 -12.30 -1.85
C GLY A 206 3.58 -11.42 -2.87
N ARG A 207 3.90 -10.19 -2.47
CA ARG A 207 5.22 -9.52 -2.62
C ARG A 207 5.03 -8.13 -2.02
N GLY A 208 5.63 -7.89 -0.87
CA GLY A 208 5.65 -6.55 -0.29
C GLY A 208 7.07 -6.22 0.09
N GLU A 209 7.73 -5.37 -0.70
CA GLU A 209 8.95 -4.64 -0.34
C GLU A 209 9.04 -3.29 -1.10
N GLY A 210 8.10 -2.37 -0.78
CA GLY A 210 8.21 -0.88 -0.81
C GLY A 210 8.05 -0.05 -2.10
N PRO A 211 7.64 1.23 -1.98
CA PRO A 211 6.51 1.86 -2.67
C PRO A 211 6.92 2.47 -4.02
N SER A 212 6.05 2.88 -4.93
CA SER A 212 4.60 3.03 -4.90
C SER A 212 4.14 2.81 -6.33
N ARG A 213 3.19 1.91 -6.53
CA ARG A 213 2.20 2.04 -7.59
C ARG A 213 0.87 1.59 -7.02
N VAL A 214 -0.17 2.28 -7.45
CA VAL A 214 -1.56 1.85 -7.30
C VAL A 214 -1.63 0.33 -7.43
N TYR A 215 -2.09 -0.32 -6.38
CA TYR A 215 -2.40 -1.74 -6.38
C TYR A 215 -3.26 -2.08 -7.60
N PRO A 216 -3.03 -3.22 -8.27
CA PRO A 216 -3.90 -3.61 -9.36
C PRO A 216 -5.34 -3.62 -8.84
N PRO A 217 -6.32 -3.13 -9.60
CA PRO A 217 -7.71 -3.24 -9.22
C PRO A 217 -8.10 -4.70 -8.94
N SER A 218 -8.71 -4.98 -7.78
CA SER A 218 -9.35 -6.27 -7.48
C SER A 218 -10.76 -6.28 -8.06
N CYS A 219 -11.16 -7.43 -8.61
CA CYS A 219 -12.49 -7.62 -9.17
C CYS A 219 -13.40 -8.35 -8.18
N ARG A 220 -14.69 -7.98 -8.16
CA ARG A 220 -15.71 -8.61 -7.29
C ARG A 220 -15.81 -10.14 -7.38
N GLY A 221 -15.21 -10.77 -8.40
CA GLY A 221 -15.19 -12.22 -8.59
C GLY A 221 -13.97 -12.94 -8.01
N ASP A 222 -13.04 -12.23 -7.36
CA ASP A 222 -11.80 -12.77 -6.78
C ASP A 222 -11.85 -12.94 -5.24
N GLU A 223 -13.00 -12.62 -4.59
CA GLU A 223 -13.29 -12.92 -3.17
C GLU A 223 -13.94 -14.30 -2.97
#